data_AF-V4M6Y0-F1
#
_entry.id   AF-V4M6Y0-F1
#
_cell.length_a   1.000
_cell.length_b   1.000
_cell.length_c   1.000
_cell.angle_alpha   90.00
_cell.angle_beta   90.00
_cell.angle_gamma   90.00
#
_symmetry.space_group_name_H-M   'P 1'
#
loop_
_entity.id
_entity.type
_entity.pdbx_description
1 polymer ?
#
loop_
_entity_poly.entity_id
_entity_poly.type
_entity_poly.pdbx_seq_one_letter_code
_entity_poly.pdbx_strand_id
1 'polypeptide(L)'
;MRRTSRLVRGVRELGLRLPAEPEVPVVCIESDDELGLLRAMRVRGLYAYRCGLVSGLRVVVMPHVTDELIDRFLRALGELTGRRGS
;
A
#
# COMPACT_ATOMS: atom_id res chain seq x y z
N MET A 1 10.26 3.02 11.87
CA MET A 1 8.96 3.70 11.86
C MET A 1 8.82 4.83 10.83
N ARG A 2 9.83 5.70 10.59
CA ARG A 2 9.75 6.80 9.60
C ARG A 2 9.12 6.40 8.24
N ARG A 3 9.57 5.29 7.65
CA ARG A 3 9.07 4.80 6.35
C ARG A 3 7.65 4.27 6.39
N THR A 4 7.29 3.57 7.48
CA THR A 4 5.92 3.15 7.74
C THR A 4 4.99 4.36 7.80
N SER A 5 5.37 5.41 8.54
CA SER A 5 4.60 6.66 8.62
C SER A 5 4.47 7.37 7.27
N ARG A 6 5.52 7.35 6.43
CA ARG A 6 5.46 7.87 5.06
C ARG A 6 4.44 7.11 4.21
N LEU A 7 4.49 5.78 4.24
CA LEU A 7 3.54 4.94 3.50
C LEU A 7 2.10 5.21 3.97
N VAL A 8 1.87 5.23 5.28
CA VAL A 8 0.57 5.57 5.89
C VAL A 8 0.05 6.93 5.40
N ARG A 9 0.90 7.96 5.42
CA ARG A 9 0.53 9.29 4.94
C ARG A 9 0.13 9.28 3.46
N GLY A 10 0.94 8.65 2.61
CA GLY A 10 0.63 8.54 1.18
C GLY A 10 -0.65 7.78 0.89
N VAL A 11 -0.93 6.69 1.62
CA VAL A 11 -2.20 5.95 1.49
C VAL A 11 -3.39 6.83 1.87
N ARG A 12 -3.26 7.62 2.94
CA ARG A 12 -4.30 8.58 3.37
C ARG A 12 -4.50 9.72 2.38
N GLU A 13 -3.43 10.24 1.77
CA GLU A 13 -3.49 11.26 0.72
C GLU A 13 -4.22 10.73 -0.54
N LEU A 14 -4.14 9.41 -0.80
CA LEU A 14 -4.97 8.74 -1.79
C LEU A 14 -6.41 8.48 -1.31
N GLY A 15 -6.79 8.91 -0.10
CA GLY A 15 -8.10 8.69 0.52
C GLY A 15 -8.41 7.22 0.83
N LEU A 16 -7.42 6.33 0.74
CA LEU A 16 -7.61 4.90 0.97
C LEU A 16 -7.65 4.62 2.48
N ARG A 17 -8.42 3.60 2.87
CA ARG A 17 -8.62 3.27 4.28
C ARG A 17 -7.55 2.30 4.78
N LEU A 18 -7.13 2.52 6.01
CA LEU A 18 -6.35 1.59 6.80
C LEU A 18 -7.30 0.99 7.83
N PRO A 19 -7.41 -0.34 7.95
CA PRO A 19 -8.34 -0.97 8.90
C PRO A 19 -7.92 -0.77 10.36
N ALA A 20 -6.64 -0.46 10.59
CA ALA A 20 -6.08 -0.10 11.89
C ALA A 20 -4.85 0.81 11.70
N GLU A 21 -4.53 1.61 12.72
CA GLU A 21 -3.26 2.36 12.74
C GLU A 21 -2.09 1.38 12.95
N PRO A 22 -1.01 1.46 12.15
CA PRO A 22 0.15 0.59 12.33
C PRO A 22 0.96 0.90 13.59
N GLU A 23 1.01 -0.01 14.55
CA GLU A 23 1.94 0.04 15.69
C GLU A 23 3.32 -0.59 15.36
N VAL A 24 3.36 -1.39 14.29
CA VAL A 24 4.53 -2.11 13.79
C VAL A 24 4.77 -1.79 12.31
N PRO A 25 5.88 -2.23 11.68
CA PRO A 25 6.16 -1.98 10.26
C PRO A 25 5.26 -2.76 9.29
N VAL A 26 3.99 -2.93 9.59
CA VAL A 26 3.01 -3.63 8.76
C VAL A 26 1.84 -2.69 8.50
N VAL A 27 1.58 -2.37 7.23
CA VAL A 27 0.49 -1.49 6.82
C VAL A 27 -0.52 -2.32 6.02
N CYS A 28 -1.76 -2.35 6.49
CA CYS A 28 -2.88 -2.94 5.77
C CYS A 28 -3.68 -1.84 5.07
N ILE A 29 -4.04 -2.03 3.81
CA ILE A 29 -4.76 -1.05 2.99
C ILE A 29 -5.99 -1.74 2.43
N GLU A 30 -7.17 -1.23 2.74
CA GLU A 30 -8.42 -1.86 2.29
C GLU A 30 -8.61 -1.73 0.78
N SER A 31 -9.15 -2.79 0.18
CA SER A 31 -9.54 -2.81 -1.23
C SER A 31 -10.63 -3.85 -1.45
N ASP A 32 -11.67 -3.47 -2.20
CA ASP A 32 -12.75 -4.38 -2.58
C ASP A 32 -12.33 -5.36 -3.69
N ASP A 33 -11.27 -5.04 -4.45
CA ASP A 33 -10.67 -5.90 -5.49
C ASP A 33 -9.18 -6.16 -5.19
N GLU A 34 -8.91 -6.82 -4.06
CA GLU A 34 -7.54 -7.13 -3.63
C GLU A 34 -6.78 -8.01 -4.65
N LEU A 35 -7.47 -8.94 -5.31
CA LEU A 35 -6.85 -9.87 -6.25
C LEU A 35 -6.50 -9.19 -7.57
N GLY A 36 -7.39 -8.36 -8.11
CA GLY A 36 -7.11 -7.57 -9.31
C GLY A 36 -5.98 -6.57 -9.06
N LEU A 37 -6.01 -5.89 -7.91
CA LEU A 37 -4.99 -4.92 -7.54
C LEU A 37 -3.60 -5.57 -7.36
N LEU A 38 -3.51 -6.72 -6.69
CA LEU A 38 -2.26 -7.50 -6.56
C LEU A 38 -1.72 -7.93 -7.92
N ARG A 39 -2.59 -8.42 -8.82
CA ARG A 39 -2.19 -8.82 -10.18
C ARG A 39 -1.66 -7.63 -10.97
N ALA A 40 -2.34 -6.49 -10.91
CA ALA A 40 -1.95 -5.27 -11.63
C ALA A 40 -0.64 -4.67 -11.08
N MET A 41 -0.43 -4.70 -9.75
CA MET A 41 0.85 -4.33 -9.14
C MET A 41 2.00 -5.24 -9.57
N ARG A 42 1.74 -6.55 -9.63
CA ARG A 42 2.75 -7.53 -10.07
C ARG A 42 3.25 -7.26 -11.49
N VAL A 43 2.36 -6.89 -12.42
CA VAL A 43 2.75 -6.49 -13.79
C VAL A 43 3.73 -5.32 -13.80
N ARG A 44 3.67 -4.45 -12.77
CA ARG A 44 4.56 -3.30 -12.57
C ARG A 44 5.80 -3.65 -11.74
N GLY A 45 6.03 -4.93 -11.44
CA GLY A 45 7.14 -5.40 -10.61
C GLY A 45 7.01 -5.10 -9.12
N LEU A 46 5.79 -4.80 -8.65
CA LEU A 46 5.49 -4.52 -7.25
C LEU A 46 4.76 -5.72 -6.63
N TYR A 47 5.30 -6.23 -5.53
CA TYR A 47 4.79 -7.42 -4.85
C TYR A 47 4.39 -7.04 -3.42
N ALA A 48 3.09 -7.12 -3.14
CA ALA A 48 2.53 -6.98 -1.80
C ALA A 48 1.87 -8.29 -1.37
N TYR A 49 1.52 -8.39 -0.09
CA TYR A 49 0.77 -9.51 0.43
C TYR A 49 -0.73 -9.22 0.39
N ARG A 50 -1.52 -10.28 0.43
CA ARG A 50 -2.96 -10.20 0.72
C ARG A 50 -3.16 -10.17 2.23
N CYS A 51 -4.18 -9.45 2.69
CA CYS A 51 -4.63 -9.54 4.07
C CYS A 51 -5.32 -10.90 4.31
N GLY A 52 -5.36 -11.35 5.58
CA GLY A 52 -5.99 -12.62 5.96
C GLY A 52 -7.45 -12.49 6.36
N LEU A 53 -7.77 -11.47 7.16
CA LEU A 53 -9.10 -11.26 7.76
C LEU A 53 -9.89 -10.10 7.16
N VAL A 54 -9.20 -9.12 6.58
CA VAL A 54 -9.78 -7.94 5.96
C VAL A 54 -9.47 -8.00 4.47
N SER A 55 -10.37 -7.58 3.60
CA SER A 55 -10.09 -7.49 2.16
C SER A 55 -9.12 -6.33 1.90
N GLY A 56 -7.94 -6.64 1.35
CA GLY A 56 -6.94 -5.62 1.06
C GLY A 56 -5.51 -6.10 0.89
N LEU A 57 -4.63 -5.11 0.75
CA LEU A 57 -3.20 -5.28 0.61
C LEU A 57 -2.52 -5.20 1.98
N ARG A 58 -1.52 -6.05 2.22
CA ARG A 58 -0.60 -5.96 3.35
C ARG A 58 0.81 -5.67 2.85
N VAL A 59 1.39 -4.58 3.35
CA VAL A 59 2.77 -4.17 3.06
C VAL A 59 3.60 -4.28 4.34
N VAL A 60 4.70 -5.02 4.28
CA VAL A 60 5.66 -5.10 5.39
C VAL A 60 6.85 -4.21 5.05
N VAL A 61 7.03 -3.14 5.82
CA VAL A 61 8.09 -2.14 5.63
C VAL A 61 9.37 -2.62 6.31
N MET A 62 10.07 -3.51 5.63
CA MET A 62 11.36 -4.06 6.05
C MET A 62 12.51 -3.07 5.79
N PRO A 63 13.71 -3.27 6.36
CA PRO A 63 14.85 -2.34 6.20
C PRO A 63 15.26 -2.06 4.74
N HIS A 64 15.06 -3.03 3.83
CA HIS A 64 15.33 -2.89 2.40
C HIS A 64 14.28 -2.08 1.63
N VAL A 65 13.14 -1.77 2.26
CA VAL A 65 12.14 -0.88 1.66
C VAL A 65 12.65 0.55 1.77
N THR A 66 12.95 1.16 0.62
CA THR A 66 13.45 2.54 0.53
C THR A 66 12.31 3.55 0.32
N ASP A 67 12.62 4.83 0.43
CA ASP A 67 11.64 5.90 0.19
C ASP A 67 11.21 5.90 -1.29
N GLU A 68 12.13 5.62 -2.22
CA GLU A 68 11.85 5.51 -3.66
C GLU A 68 10.91 4.34 -3.98
N LEU A 69 11.07 3.19 -3.29
CA LEU A 69 10.16 2.06 -3.44
C LEU A 69 8.76 2.38 -2.92
N ILE A 70 8.66 3.12 -1.81
CA ILE A 70 7.39 3.59 -1.28
C ILE A 70 6.71 4.54 -2.26
N ASP A 71 7.45 5.48 -2.84
CA ASP A 71 6.91 6.46 -3.78
C ASP A 71 6.44 5.78 -5.08
N ARG A 72 7.21 4.82 -5.59
CA ARG A 72 6.82 3.99 -6.73
C ARG A 72 5.56 3.17 -6.42
N PHE A 73 5.47 2.60 -5.22
CA PHE A 73 4.31 1.85 -4.78
C PHE A 73 3.06 2.73 -4.69
N LEU A 74 3.15 3.89 -4.03
CA LEU A 74 2.05 4.83 -3.87
C LEU A 74 1.55 5.37 -5.20
N ARG A 75 2.45 5.70 -6.14
CA ARG A 75 2.08 6.12 -7.49
C ARG A 75 1.29 5.02 -8.20
N ALA A 76 1.78 3.79 -8.18
CA ALA A 76 1.09 2.67 -8.81
C ALA A 76 -0.27 2.40 -8.14
N LEU A 77 -0.33 2.47 -6.81
CA LEU A 77 -1.57 2.30 -6.06
C LEU A 77 -2.61 3.36 -6.44
N GLY A 78 -2.22 4.63 -6.51
CA GLY A 78 -3.10 5.72 -6.93
C GLY A 78 -3.62 5.55 -8.36
N GLU A 79 -2.74 5.22 -9.30
CA GLU A 79 -3.12 4.95 -10.70
C GLU A 79 -4.12 3.79 -10.82
N LEU A 80 -3.89 2.69 -10.08
CA LEU A 80 -4.73 1.49 -10.16
C LEU A 80 -6.06 1.63 -9.43
N THR A 81 -6.14 2.51 -8.43
CA THR A 81 -7.37 2.78 -7.67
C THR A 81 -8.17 3.96 -8.23
N GLY A 82 -7.69 4.59 -9.31
CA GLY A 82 -8.33 5.77 -9.92
C GLY A 82 -8.19 7.04 -9.07
N ARG A 83 -7.25 7.06 -8.12
CA ARG A 83 -7.05 8.13 -7.17
C ARG A 83 -5.74 8.83 -7.49
N ARG A 84 -5.83 9.97 -8.18
CA ARG A 84 -4.66 10.83 -8.38
C ARG A 84 -4.50 11.68 -7.12
N GLY A 85 -3.42 11.45 -6.39
CA GLY A 85 -2.99 12.38 -5.35
C GLY A 85 -2.82 13.76 -6.02
N SER A 86 -3.54 14.74 -5.47
CA SER A 86 -3.45 16.16 -5.84
C SER A 86 -2.05 16.71 -5.61
#